data_AF-A0A6I1W5Z0-F1
#
_entry.id   AF-A0A6I1W5Z0-F1
#
_cell.length_a   1.000
_cell.length_b   1.000
_cell.length_c   1.000
_cell.angle_alpha   90.00
_cell.angle_beta   90.00
_cell.angle_gamma   90.00
#
_symmetry.space_group_name_H-M   'P 1'
#
loop_
_entity.id
_entity.type
_entity.pdbx_description
1 polymer ?
#
loop_
_entity_poly.entity_id
_entity_poly.type
_entity_poly.pdbx_seq_one_letter_code
_entity_poly.pdbx_strand_id
1 'polypeptide(L)' 'MEGGVKLLVNLTDYLDTGLFLDHRPIRMRIQKEAAGKRFLNLYCYTATASVHAAKGGARSTTSVDLSKTYLDWARR' A
#
# COMPACT_ATOMS: atom_id res chain seq x y z
N MET A 1 -2.09 -0.66 -12.72
CA MET A 1 -2.88 -1.76 -12.12
C MET A 1 -1.93 -2.82 -11.61
N GLU A 2 -2.13 -3.32 -10.40
CA GLU A 2 -1.39 -4.45 -9.83
C GLU A 2 -2.35 -5.31 -9.01
N GLY A 3 -2.42 -6.63 -9.22
CA GLY A 3 -3.29 -7.50 -8.41
C GLY A 3 -4.79 -7.13 -8.37
N GLY A 4 -5.29 -6.39 -9.36
CA GLY A 4 -6.67 -5.87 -9.36
C GLY A 4 -6.88 -4.61 -8.50
N VAL A 5 -5.80 -3.91 -8.12
CA VAL A 5 -5.84 -2.59 -7.48
C VAL A 5 -5.24 -1.50 -8.40
N LYS A 6 -5.76 -0.27 -8.26
CA LYS A 6 -5.19 0.94 -8.86
C LYS A 6 -4.27 1.59 -7.82
N LEU A 7 -3.09 1.99 -8.24
CA LEU A 7 -2.10 2.67 -7.41
C LEU A 7 -1.73 3.98 -8.09
N LEU A 8 -1.69 5.06 -7.32
CA LEU A 8 -1.28 6.38 -7.79
C LEU A 8 0.24 6.48 -7.75
N VAL A 9 0.84 6.86 -8.87
CA VAL A 9 2.27 7.12 -9.02
C VAL A 9 2.49 8.55 -9.49
N ASN A 10 3.64 9.12 -9.16
CA ASN A 10 4.13 10.40 -9.69
C ASN A 10 5.55 10.18 -10.22
N LEU A 11 5.79 10.49 -11.48
CA LEU A 11 7.07 10.16 -12.14
C LEU A 11 8.09 11.30 -12.12
N THR A 12 7.75 12.45 -11.54
CA THR A 12 8.53 13.70 -11.72
C THR A 12 8.84 14.43 -10.42
N ASP A 13 7.91 14.47 -9.47
CA ASP A 13 7.95 15.48 -8.39
C ASP A 13 8.65 15.00 -7.12
N TYR A 14 9.02 13.72 -7.05
CA TYR A 14 9.61 13.07 -5.88
C TYR A 14 10.79 12.20 -6.29
N LEU A 15 11.65 11.86 -5.33
CA LEU A 15 12.80 10.97 -5.55
C LEU A 15 12.36 9.59 -6.07
N ASP A 16 11.29 9.06 -5.49
CA ASP A 16 10.66 7.80 -5.88
C ASP A 16 9.28 8.02 -6.48
N THR A 17 8.80 7.04 -7.23
CA THR A 17 7.58 7.19 -8.04
C THR A 17 6.25 7.04 -7.29
N GLY A 18 6.26 6.82 -5.98
CA GLY A 18 5.08 6.41 -5.22
C GLY A 18 4.87 4.90 -5.17
N LEU A 19 5.74 4.10 -5.80
CA LEU A 19 5.65 2.64 -5.83
C LEU A 19 7.03 1.97 -6.01
N PHE A 20 7.45 1.16 -5.05
CA PHE A 20 8.58 0.24 -5.22
C PHE A 20 8.14 -1.01 -5.99
N LEU A 21 8.57 -1.13 -7.25
CA LEU A 21 8.09 -2.18 -8.17
C LEU A 21 8.60 -3.58 -7.81
N ASP A 22 9.81 -3.68 -7.28
CA ASP A 22 10.45 -4.90 -6.79
C ASP A 22 9.66 -5.55 -5.65
N HIS A 23 8.91 -4.77 -4.86
CA HIS A 23 8.03 -5.26 -3.80
C HIS A 23 6.68 -5.82 -4.28
N ARG A 24 6.44 -5.92 -5.59
CA ARG A 24 5.20 -6.52 -6.13
C ARG A 24 4.92 -7.94 -5.59
N PRO A 25 5.89 -8.88 -5.53
CA PRO A 25 5.61 -10.23 -5.04
C PRO A 25 5.11 -10.25 -3.60
N ILE A 26 5.68 -9.42 -2.72
CA ILE A 26 5.25 -9.36 -1.32
C ILE A 26 3.85 -8.76 -1.18
N ARG A 27 3.51 -7.72 -1.96
CA ARG A 27 2.15 -7.15 -1.97
C ARG A 27 1.10 -8.16 -2.47
N MET A 28 1.43 -8.95 -3.49
CA MET A 28 0.55 -10.03 -3.96
C MET A 28 0.37 -11.14 -2.92
N ARG A 29 1.41 -11.46 -2.14
CA ARG A 29 1.31 -12.40 -1.01
C ARG A 29 0.42 -11.87 0.10
N ILE A 30 0.60 -10.61 0.50
CA ILE A 30 -0.25 -9.92 1.48
C ILE A 30 -1.72 -10.01 1.06
N GLN A 31 -2.03 -9.71 -0.20
CA GLN A 31 -3.40 -9.80 -0.72
C GLN A 31 -4.02 -11.20 -0.57
N LYS A 32 -3.24 -12.26 -0.77
CA LYS A 32 -3.75 -13.65 -0.62
C LYS A 32 -3.97 -14.02 0.85
N GLU A 33 -3.17 -13.45 1.76
CA GLU A 33 -3.15 -13.86 3.16
C GLU A 33 -3.99 -12.97 4.08
N ALA A 34 -4.50 -11.84 3.61
CA ALA A 34 -5.10 -10.80 4.46
C ALA A 34 -6.54 -11.08 4.94
N ALA A 35 -7.24 -12.06 4.35
CA ALA A 35 -8.67 -12.29 4.60
C ALA A 35 -9.01 -12.42 6.10
N GLY A 36 -9.95 -11.59 6.57
CA GLY A 36 -10.44 -11.56 7.95
C GLY A 36 -9.46 -10.98 9.00
N LYS A 37 -8.22 -10.66 8.63
CA LYS A 37 -7.18 -10.20 9.57
C LYS A 37 -7.23 -8.69 9.80
N ARG A 38 -6.68 -8.27 10.94
CA ARG A 38 -6.34 -6.87 11.20
C ARG A 38 -4.90 -6.65 10.73
N PHE A 39 -4.71 -5.79 9.73
CA PHE A 39 -3.41 -5.54 9.11
C PHE A 39 -2.80 -4.23 9.64
N LEU A 40 -1.56 -4.30 10.12
CA LEU A 40 -0.77 -3.14 10.53
C LEU A 40 0.39 -2.97 9.56
N ASN A 41 0.54 -1.78 9.00
CA ASN A 41 1.60 -1.41 8.07
C ASN A 41 2.40 -0.24 8.67
N LEU A 42 3.64 -0.50 9.06
CA LEU A 42 4.55 0.50 9.62
C LEU A 42 5.55 0.97 8.56
N TYR A 43 5.97 2.24 8.61
CA TYR A 43 6.79 2.85 7.56
C TYR A 43 6.12 2.71 6.19
N CYS A 44 4.82 2.99 6.18
CA CYS A 44 3.93 2.52 5.12
C CYS A 44 4.10 3.24 3.78
N TYR A 45 4.81 4.37 3.73
CA TYR A 45 4.96 5.19 2.53
C TYR A 45 3.57 5.54 1.95
N THR A 46 3.35 5.33 0.66
CA THR A 46 2.04 5.52 -0.02
C THR A 46 1.03 4.39 0.27
N ALA A 47 1.30 3.55 1.28
CA ALA A 47 0.45 2.49 1.81
C ALA A 47 0.01 1.41 0.79
N THR A 48 0.79 1.18 -0.27
CA THR A 48 0.45 0.21 -1.33
C THR A 48 0.23 -1.20 -0.79
N ALA A 49 0.98 -1.64 0.22
CA ALA A 49 0.75 -2.92 0.91
C ALA A 49 -0.62 -2.99 1.62
N SER A 50 -1.08 -1.88 2.20
CA SER A 50 -2.40 -1.79 2.85
C SER A 50 -3.54 -1.86 1.82
N VAL A 51 -3.36 -1.27 0.63
CA VAL A 51 -4.32 -1.39 -0.48
C VAL A 51 -4.49 -2.86 -0.87
N HIS A 52 -3.39 -3.61 -0.97
CA HIS A 52 -3.43 -5.05 -1.24
C HIS A 52 -4.05 -5.85 -0.09
N ALA A 53 -3.76 -5.52 1.17
CA ALA A 53 -4.40 -6.16 2.32
C ALA A 53 -5.92 -5.94 2.32
N ALA A 54 -6.38 -4.70 2.05
CA ALA A 54 -7.79 -4.37 1.93
C ALA A 54 -8.46 -5.13 0.77
N LYS A 55 -7.83 -5.16 -0.42
CA LYS A 55 -8.30 -5.95 -1.57
C LYS A 55 -8.39 -7.45 -1.25
N GLY A 56 -7.49 -7.95 -0.41
CA GLY A 56 -7.46 -9.32 0.09
C GLY A 56 -8.51 -9.67 1.14
N GLY A 57 -9.32 -8.71 1.58
CA GLY A 57 -10.37 -8.91 2.57
C GLY A 57 -9.91 -8.74 4.02
N ALA A 58 -8.87 -7.95 4.29
CA ALA A 58 -8.55 -7.53 5.65
C ALA A 58 -9.78 -6.91 6.33
N ARG A 59 -10.03 -7.28 7.58
CA ARG A 59 -11.11 -6.70 8.41
C ARG A 59 -10.87 -5.23 8.69
N SER A 60 -9.61 -4.84 8.84
CA SER A 60 -9.19 -3.46 9.02
C SER A 60 -7.72 -3.30 8.63
N THR A 61 -7.35 -2.13 8.14
CA THR A 61 -5.96 -1.76 7.90
C THR A 61 -5.60 -0.53 8.72
N THR A 62 -4.44 -0.54 9.38
CA THR A 62 -3.84 0.62 10.03
C THR A 62 -2.48 0.87 9.40
N SER A 63 -2.27 2.07 8.86
CA SER A 63 -1.04 2.46 8.18
C SER A 63 -0.40 3.62 8.94
N VAL A 64 0.88 3.50 9.27
CA VAL A 64 1.63 4.48 10.05
C VAL A 64 2.87 4.89 9.28
N ASP A 65 3.07 6.20 9.15
CA ASP A 65 4.27 6.81 8.58
C ASP A 65 4.52 8.16 9.27
N LEU A 66 5.77 8.63 9.23
CA LEU A 66 6.12 9.96 9.73
C LEU A 66 5.76 11.07 8.74
N SER A 67 5.73 10.74 7.44
CA SER A 67 5.46 11.70 6.38
C SER A 67 3.96 11.95 6.23
N LYS A 68 3.53 13.16 6.61
CA LYS A 68 2.16 13.61 6.34
C LYS A 68 1.85 13.57 4.84
N THR A 69 2.81 13.96 3.99
CA THR A 69 2.66 13.93 2.53
C THR A 69 2.34 12.52 2.02
N TYR A 70 3.02 11.49 2.52
CA TYR A 70 2.77 10.11 2.10
C TYR A 70 1.46 9.56 2.68
N LEU A 71 1.11 9.94 3.91
CA LEU A 71 -0.19 9.62 4.50
C LEU A 71 -1.36 10.27 3.74
N ASP A 72 -1.19 11.49 3.25
CA ASP A 72 -2.20 12.18 2.44
C ASP A 72 -2.31 11.55 1.04
N TRP A 73 -1.18 11.11 0.46
CA TRP A 73 -1.18 10.34 -0.79
C TRP A 73 -1.91 9.01 -0.61
N ALA A 74 -1.62 8.27 0.46
CA ALA A 74 -2.22 6.98 0.77
C ALA A 74 -3.76 7.02 0.93
N ARG A 75 -4.35 8.19 1.15
CA ARG A 75 -5.81 8.39 1.27
C ARG A 75 -6.53 8.58 -0.07
N ARG A 76 -5.79 8.72 -1.17
CA ARG A 76 -6.31 8.92 -2.53
C ARG A 76 -6.51 7.59 -3.25
#